data_AF-A0A0A8L219-F1
#
_entry.id   AF-A0A0A8L219-F1
#
_cell.length_a   1.000
_cell.length_b   1.000
_cell.length_c   1.000
_cell.angle_alpha   90.00
_cell.angle_beta   90.00
_cell.angle_gamma   90.00
#
_symmetry.space_group_name_H-M   'P 1'
#
loop_
_entity.id
_entity.type
_entity.pdbx_description
1 polymer ?
#
loop_
_entity_poly.entity_id
_entity_poly.type
_entity_poly.pdbx_seq_one_letter_code
_entity_poly.pdbx_strand_id
1 'polypeptide(L)'
;MLARITKQFIRISPRSIGAARLQSTHTHQPNQSTSESEMLEELRLEMDKMGPLSDAEGAELDALFDSQSQFSVFPKLEDVSPQEVVGTAAFGKKTYFIQRSTNGNLPVYTDYKNSNKIVTEIRKIQGDPVQLRNDLQERLPFIPKKYWKVVLQSNKIIIEGDATKHVKRVLATTF
;
A
#
# COMPACT_ATOMS: atom_id res chain seq x y z
N MET A 1 13.79 35.65 -44.70
CA MET A 1 12.54 36.26 -44.19
C MET A 1 12.21 35.63 -42.86
N LEU A 2 12.16 36.43 -41.79
CA LEU A 2 11.87 36.00 -40.41
C LEU A 2 10.36 36.10 -40.14
N ALA A 3 9.72 35.02 -39.70
CA ALA A 3 8.32 35.05 -39.23
C ALA A 3 8.25 34.66 -37.74
N ARG A 4 7.78 35.61 -36.92
CA ARG A 4 7.57 35.49 -35.47
C ARG A 4 6.21 34.85 -35.21
N ILE A 5 6.16 33.84 -34.35
CA ILE A 5 4.92 33.24 -33.83
C ILE A 5 4.72 33.72 -32.38
N THR A 6 3.62 34.41 -32.14
CA THR A 6 3.18 34.92 -30.83
C THR A 6 2.40 33.85 -30.07
N LYS A 7 2.78 33.59 -28.82
CA LYS A 7 2.04 32.71 -27.88
C LYS A 7 1.05 33.56 -27.08
N GLN A 8 -0.24 33.24 -27.16
CA GLN A 8 -1.27 33.81 -26.27
C GLN A 8 -1.34 33.00 -24.97
N PHE A 9 -1.23 33.71 -23.85
CA PHE A 9 -1.35 33.17 -22.49
C PHE A 9 -2.81 33.24 -22.04
N ILE A 10 -3.41 32.09 -21.70
CA ILE A 10 -4.72 32.01 -21.06
C ILE A 10 -4.52 32.15 -19.55
N ARG A 11 -5.08 33.20 -18.95
CA ARG A 11 -5.14 33.38 -17.49
C ARG A 11 -6.41 32.74 -16.95
N ILE A 12 -6.27 31.76 -16.05
CA ILE A 12 -7.36 31.18 -15.28
C ILE A 12 -7.34 31.85 -13.90
N SER A 13 -8.43 32.51 -13.52
CA SER A 13 -8.62 33.12 -12.21
C SER A 13 -9.21 32.10 -11.20
N PRO A 14 -8.85 32.17 -9.91
CA PRO A 14 -9.42 31.32 -8.88
C PRO A 14 -10.81 31.83 -8.43
N ARG A 15 -11.78 30.92 -8.35
CA ARG A 15 -13.11 31.17 -7.79
C ARG A 15 -13.04 31.17 -6.26
N SER A 16 -13.62 32.22 -5.67
CA SER A 16 -13.85 32.38 -4.24
C SER A 16 -14.87 31.35 -3.73
N ILE A 17 -14.53 30.63 -2.66
CA ILE A 17 -15.42 29.68 -1.99
C ILE A 17 -16.14 30.44 -0.87
N GLY A 18 -17.44 30.65 -1.04
CA GLY A 18 -18.30 31.29 -0.05
C GLY A 18 -18.44 30.44 1.21
N ALA A 19 -18.18 31.05 2.37
CA ALA A 19 -18.40 30.45 3.67
C ALA A 19 -19.91 30.37 3.96
N ALA A 20 -20.46 29.15 3.96
CA ALA A 20 -21.82 28.89 4.41
C ALA A 20 -21.86 28.96 5.95
N ARG A 21 -22.55 29.98 6.46
CA ARG A 21 -22.80 30.21 7.89
C ARG A 21 -23.98 29.34 8.33
N LEU A 22 -23.71 28.29 9.11
CA LEU A 22 -24.74 27.51 9.80
C LEU A 22 -25.15 28.26 11.08
N GLN A 23 -26.38 28.76 11.12
CA GLN A 23 -27.06 29.09 12.37
C GLN A 23 -28.04 27.96 12.67
N SER A 24 -27.93 27.35 13.84
CA SER A 24 -29.02 26.55 14.42
C SER A 24 -29.25 27.04 15.84
N THR A 25 -30.45 27.56 16.04
CA THR A 25 -30.99 28.07 17.28
C THR A 25 -31.76 26.96 18.01
N HIS A 26 -31.36 26.75 19.26
CA HIS A 26 -32.21 26.71 20.45
C HIS A 26 -33.18 25.52 20.70
N THR A 27 -33.05 25.00 21.92
CA THR A 27 -34.09 24.67 22.94
C THR A 27 -34.46 23.21 23.24
N HIS A 28 -34.60 22.99 24.55
CA HIS A 28 -35.41 22.01 25.30
C HIS A 28 -34.74 20.71 25.77
N GLN A 29 -34.19 20.79 26.98
CA GLN A 29 -34.28 19.74 28.00
C GLN A 29 -35.75 19.44 28.33
N PRO A 30 -36.09 18.16 28.49
CA PRO A 30 -37.00 17.74 29.54
C PRO A 30 -36.28 16.83 30.54
N ASN A 31 -36.39 17.20 31.81
CA ASN A 31 -36.11 16.38 32.97
C ASN A 31 -36.87 15.05 32.91
N GLN A 32 -36.16 13.91 32.80
CA GLN A 32 -36.57 12.61 33.31
C GLN A 32 -35.32 11.80 33.70
N SER A 33 -34.70 12.15 34.82
CA SER A 33 -33.44 11.57 35.30
C SER A 33 -33.64 10.51 36.39
N THR A 34 -34.71 9.71 36.31
CA THR A 34 -35.04 8.75 37.38
C THR A 34 -35.08 7.29 36.92
N SER A 35 -35.10 6.99 35.62
CA SER A 35 -35.16 5.59 35.12
C SER A 35 -33.85 5.05 34.54
N GLU A 36 -33.00 5.90 33.95
CA GLU A 36 -31.72 5.43 33.37
C GLU A 36 -30.69 5.06 34.44
N SER A 37 -30.66 5.80 35.54
CA SER A 37 -29.79 5.53 36.68
C SER A 37 -30.15 4.21 37.37
N GLU A 38 -31.43 3.90 37.51
CA GLU A 38 -31.89 2.63 38.09
C GLU A 38 -31.54 1.45 37.18
N MET A 39 -31.74 1.57 35.87
CA MET A 39 -31.34 0.54 34.91
C MET A 39 -29.82 0.32 34.87
N LEU A 40 -29.03 1.38 35.04
CA LEU A 40 -27.57 1.30 35.11
C LEU A 40 -27.09 0.66 36.42
N GLU A 41 -27.75 0.95 37.54
CA GLU A 41 -27.43 0.34 38.84
C GLU A 41 -27.79 -1.15 38.85
N GLU A 42 -28.92 -1.52 38.23
CA GLU A 42 -29.36 -2.91 38.08
C GLU A 42 -28.40 -3.70 37.18
N LEU A 43 -27.97 -3.12 36.05
CA LEU A 43 -26.95 -3.72 35.18
C LEU A 43 -25.60 -3.87 35.88
N ARG A 44 -25.20 -2.88 36.70
CA ARG A 44 -23.96 -2.92 37.45
C ARG A 44 -23.99 -4.01 38.53
N LEU A 45 -25.10 -4.15 39.25
CA LEU A 45 -25.32 -5.21 40.22
C LEU A 45 -25.31 -6.60 39.57
N GLU A 46 -25.87 -6.73 38.37
CA GLU A 46 -25.86 -7.99 37.62
C GLU A 46 -24.45 -8.34 37.11
N MET A 47 -23.67 -7.34 36.67
CA MET A 47 -22.26 -7.51 36.29
C MET A 47 -21.35 -7.87 37.47
N ASP A 48 -21.57 -7.27 38.65
CA ASP A 48 -20.84 -7.62 39.88
C ASP A 48 -21.17 -9.05 40.34
N LYS A 49 -22.36 -9.56 40.01
CA LYS A 49 -22.81 -10.93 40.31
C LYS A 49 -22.12 -11.99 39.45
N MET A 50 -21.69 -11.61 38.24
CA MET A 50 -21.05 -12.52 37.28
C MET A 50 -19.58 -12.82 37.63
N GLY A 51 -18.99 -12.11 38.59
CA GLY A 51 -17.62 -12.34 39.04
C GLY A 51 -16.58 -12.14 37.91
N PRO A 52 -15.27 -12.14 38.24
CA PRO A 52 -14.26 -12.26 37.20
C PRO A 52 -14.43 -13.61 36.49
N LEU A 53 -14.39 -13.62 35.15
CA LEU A 53 -14.42 -14.86 34.38
C LEU A 53 -13.41 -15.85 34.95
N SER A 54 -13.86 -17.07 35.20
CA SER A 54 -12.95 -18.11 35.68
C SER A 54 -11.95 -18.50 34.60
N ASP A 55 -10.75 -18.93 34.99
CA ASP A 55 -9.72 -19.40 34.06
C ASP A 55 -10.23 -20.56 33.17
N ALA A 56 -11.20 -21.33 33.68
CA ALA A 56 -11.86 -22.41 32.94
C ALA A 56 -12.77 -21.87 31.82
N GLU A 57 -13.58 -20.84 32.09
CA GLU A 57 -14.44 -20.21 31.08
C GLU A 57 -13.62 -19.48 30.01
N GLY A 58 -12.48 -18.89 30.39
CA GLY A 58 -11.53 -18.31 29.44
C GLY A 58 -10.92 -19.36 28.51
N ALA A 59 -10.52 -20.51 29.05
CA ALA A 59 -9.97 -21.61 28.26
C ALA A 59 -10.99 -22.25 27.31
N GLU A 60 -12.27 -22.33 27.71
CA GLU A 60 -13.34 -22.80 26.83
C GLU A 60 -13.61 -21.84 25.66
N LEU A 61 -13.57 -20.52 25.91
CA LEU A 61 -13.64 -19.50 24.85
C LEU A 61 -12.47 -19.61 23.87
N ASP A 62 -11.24 -19.72 24.37
CA ASP A 62 -10.04 -19.87 23.53
C ASP A 62 -10.10 -21.14 22.67
N ALA A 63 -10.56 -22.26 23.22
CA ALA A 63 -10.74 -23.51 22.48
C ALA A 63 -11.82 -23.39 21.38
N LEU A 64 -12.89 -22.64 21.62
CA LEU A 64 -13.91 -22.37 20.60
C LEU A 64 -13.37 -21.49 19.47
N PHE A 65 -12.58 -20.46 19.79
CA PHE A 65 -11.92 -19.62 18.78
C PHE A 65 -10.91 -20.40 17.93
N ASP A 66 -10.11 -21.29 18.53
CA ASP A 66 -9.16 -22.13 17.80
C ASP A 66 -9.86 -23.18 16.92
N SER A 67 -11.00 -23.72 17.35
CA SER A 67 -11.77 -24.70 16.57
C SER A 67 -12.46 -24.12 15.31
N GLN A 68 -12.63 -22.79 15.24
CA GLN A 68 -13.24 -22.09 14.09
C GLN A 68 -12.20 -21.43 13.16
N SER A 69 -10.92 -21.45 13.55
CA SER A 69 -9.84 -20.76 12.84
C SER A 69 -9.37 -21.55 11.60
N GLN A 70 -10.14 -21.49 10.51
CA GLN A 70 -9.70 -22.06 9.22
C GLN A 70 -8.85 -21.10 8.38
N PHE A 71 -8.79 -19.82 8.72
CA PHE A 71 -7.84 -18.83 8.19
C PHE A 71 -7.95 -17.51 8.98
N SER A 72 -6.85 -17.05 9.59
CA SER A 72 -6.75 -15.69 10.14
C SER A 72 -5.85 -14.83 9.27
N VAL A 73 -6.31 -13.61 8.94
CA VAL A 73 -5.51 -12.62 8.19
C VAL A 73 -4.31 -12.15 9.02
N PHE A 74 -4.45 -12.13 10.33
CA PHE A 74 -3.40 -11.71 11.25
C PHE A 74 -2.87 -12.93 12.01
N PRO A 75 -1.55 -13.20 11.95
CA PRO A 75 -0.95 -14.31 12.68
C PRO A 75 -1.00 -14.08 14.19
N LYS A 76 -0.83 -15.15 14.96
CA LYS A 76 -0.62 -15.02 16.41
C LYS A 76 0.74 -14.35 16.65
N LEU A 77 0.88 -13.67 17.79
CA LEU A 77 2.10 -12.91 18.09
C LEU A 77 3.34 -13.81 18.16
N GLU A 78 3.17 -15.05 18.63
CA GLU A 78 4.23 -16.06 18.73
C GLU A 78 4.77 -16.52 17.37
N ASP A 79 3.99 -16.39 16.29
CA ASP A 79 4.38 -16.81 14.94
C ASP A 79 5.21 -15.75 14.19
N VAL A 80 5.27 -14.50 14.69
CA VAL A 80 5.93 -13.38 13.99
C VAL A 80 7.35 -13.19 14.52
N SER A 81 8.34 -13.41 13.66
CA SER A 81 9.74 -13.18 14.02
C SER A 81 10.11 -11.68 14.03
N PRO A 82 11.02 -11.21 14.91
CA PRO A 82 11.46 -9.81 14.92
C PRO A 82 12.05 -9.32 13.60
N GLN A 83 12.58 -10.21 12.77
CA GLN A 83 13.18 -9.90 11.46
C GLN A 83 12.13 -9.58 10.38
N GLU A 84 10.90 -10.06 10.54
CA GLU A 84 9.79 -9.78 9.62
C GLU A 84 9.13 -8.42 9.91
N VAL A 85 9.38 -7.87 11.10
CA VAL A 85 8.84 -6.57 11.51
C VAL A 85 9.53 -5.45 10.72
N VAL A 86 8.73 -4.49 10.27
CA VAL A 86 9.23 -3.32 9.54
C VAL A 86 10.24 -2.53 10.38
N GLY A 87 11.36 -2.14 9.76
CA GLY A 87 12.39 -1.30 10.38
C GLY A 87 13.49 -2.03 11.13
N THR A 88 13.39 -3.34 11.36
CA THR A 88 14.50 -4.14 11.92
C THR A 88 15.53 -4.50 10.84
N ALA A 89 15.06 -4.92 9.67
CA ALA A 89 15.90 -5.17 8.51
C ALA A 89 16.26 -3.85 7.78
N ALA A 90 17.49 -3.77 7.26
CA ALA A 90 17.96 -2.65 6.42
C ALA A 90 17.38 -2.71 4.98
N PHE A 91 16.07 -2.88 4.87
CA PHE A 91 15.35 -2.90 3.60
C PHE A 91 14.99 -1.48 3.14
N GLY A 92 15.21 -1.19 1.86
CA GLY A 92 14.80 0.06 1.20
C GLY A 92 15.92 1.03 0.85
N LYS A 93 17.08 0.99 1.52
CA LYS A 93 18.27 1.79 1.13
C LYS A 93 19.23 0.91 0.35
N LYS A 94 19.40 1.17 -0.97
CA LYS A 94 20.24 0.38 -1.89
C LYS A 94 19.88 -1.12 -1.95
N THR A 95 18.72 -1.50 -1.45
CA THR A 95 18.19 -2.86 -1.50
C THR A 95 16.83 -2.82 -2.17
N TYR A 96 16.51 -3.88 -2.90
CA TYR A 96 15.29 -3.97 -3.65
C TYR A 96 14.81 -5.42 -3.72
N PHE A 97 13.52 -5.58 -4.00
CA PHE A 97 12.89 -6.87 -4.18
C PHE A 97 11.86 -6.79 -5.30
N ILE A 98 11.79 -7.82 -6.14
CA ILE A 98 10.87 -7.88 -7.27
C ILE A 98 9.85 -8.97 -7.00
N GLN A 99 8.63 -8.57 -6.67
CA GLN A 99 7.58 -9.52 -6.37
C GLN A 99 7.08 -10.19 -7.66
N ARG A 100 7.02 -11.52 -7.67
CA ARG A 100 6.42 -12.28 -8.78
C ARG A 100 4.91 -12.00 -8.87
N SER A 101 4.31 -12.31 -10.01
CA SER A 101 2.85 -12.29 -10.15
C SER A 101 2.20 -13.37 -9.30
N THR A 102 0.89 -13.32 -9.13
CA THR A 102 0.11 -14.36 -8.42
C THR A 102 0.35 -15.76 -9.00
N ASN A 103 0.58 -15.84 -10.33
CA ASN A 103 0.87 -17.09 -11.03
C ASN A 103 2.37 -17.45 -10.99
N GLY A 104 3.18 -16.76 -10.20
CA GLY A 104 4.62 -17.01 -10.09
C GLY A 104 5.45 -16.53 -11.29
N ASN A 105 4.94 -15.62 -12.13
CA ASN A 105 5.69 -15.10 -13.28
C ASN A 105 6.49 -13.84 -12.96
N LEU A 106 7.60 -13.61 -13.67
CA LEU A 106 8.36 -12.36 -13.56
C LEU A 106 7.54 -11.17 -14.10
N PRO A 107 7.47 -10.04 -13.38
CA PRO A 107 6.66 -8.87 -13.74
C PRO A 107 7.33 -8.00 -14.82
N VAL A 108 7.72 -8.62 -15.92
CA VAL A 108 8.39 -7.98 -17.06
C VAL A 108 7.49 -8.09 -18.29
N TYR A 109 7.08 -6.96 -18.83
CA TYR A 109 6.09 -6.85 -19.89
C TYR A 109 6.60 -6.01 -21.05
N THR A 110 6.19 -6.34 -22.26
CA THR A 110 6.35 -5.47 -23.43
C THR A 110 5.11 -4.58 -23.53
N ASP A 111 5.30 -3.27 -23.61
CA ASP A 111 4.25 -2.27 -23.79
C ASP A 111 4.40 -1.59 -25.16
N TYR A 112 3.28 -1.44 -25.86
CA TYR A 112 3.20 -0.85 -27.20
C TYR A 112 2.53 0.51 -27.09
N LYS A 113 3.31 1.58 -27.27
CA LYS A 113 2.79 2.95 -27.19
C LYS A 113 2.38 3.46 -28.55
N ASN A 114 1.46 4.44 -28.56
CA ASN A 114 0.78 5.07 -29.71
C ASN A 114 1.70 5.65 -30.83
N SER A 115 3.02 5.51 -30.74
CA SER A 115 3.99 6.02 -31.72
C SER A 115 4.88 4.92 -32.31
N ASN A 116 4.37 3.69 -32.46
CA ASN A 116 5.15 2.49 -32.80
C ASN A 116 6.37 2.29 -31.89
N LYS A 117 6.28 2.80 -30.65
CA LYS A 117 7.35 2.67 -29.66
C LYS A 117 7.07 1.42 -28.84
N ILE A 118 7.98 0.48 -28.94
CA ILE A 118 8.01 -0.72 -28.10
C ILE A 118 8.88 -0.41 -26.90
N VAL A 119 8.37 -0.68 -25.70
CA VAL A 119 9.13 -0.53 -24.46
C VAL A 119 8.98 -1.77 -23.60
N THR A 120 9.98 -2.04 -22.77
CA THR A 120 9.93 -3.09 -21.75
C THR A 120 9.68 -2.45 -20.40
N GLU A 121 8.64 -2.88 -19.68
CA GLU A 121 8.29 -2.40 -18.35
C GLU A 121 8.55 -3.49 -17.31
N ILE A 122 9.30 -3.13 -16.26
CA ILE A 122 9.55 -3.95 -15.07
C ILE A 122 8.72 -3.38 -13.92
N ARG A 123 7.82 -4.19 -13.35
CA ARG A 123 6.86 -3.78 -12.31
C ARG A 123 7.09 -4.51 -10.99
N LYS A 124 6.29 -4.17 -9.97
CA LYS A 124 6.27 -4.79 -8.64
C LYS A 124 7.64 -4.74 -7.93
N ILE A 125 8.35 -3.63 -8.09
CA ILE A 125 9.62 -3.35 -7.40
C ILE A 125 9.30 -2.76 -6.02
N GLN A 126 9.87 -3.37 -5.00
CA GLN A 126 9.90 -2.89 -3.62
C GLN A 126 11.32 -2.41 -3.30
N GLY A 127 11.47 -1.38 -2.47
CA GLY A 127 12.78 -0.78 -2.16
C GLY A 127 13.28 0.20 -3.22
N ASP A 128 14.58 0.19 -3.52
CA ASP A 128 15.24 1.18 -4.39
C ASP A 128 15.29 0.73 -5.88
N PRO A 129 14.45 1.31 -6.77
CA PRO A 129 14.45 0.97 -8.19
C PRO A 129 15.67 1.53 -8.95
N VAL A 130 16.36 2.53 -8.41
CA VAL A 130 17.56 3.10 -9.04
C VAL A 130 18.72 2.12 -8.93
N GLN A 131 18.86 1.47 -7.77
CA GLN A 131 19.85 0.43 -7.58
C GLN A 131 19.59 -0.76 -8.51
N LEU A 132 18.34 -1.24 -8.58
CA LEU A 132 17.97 -2.30 -9.52
C LEU A 132 18.31 -1.94 -10.97
N ARG A 133 18.05 -0.70 -11.40
CA ARG A 133 18.44 -0.24 -12.74
C ARG A 133 19.95 -0.35 -12.95
N ASN A 134 20.76 0.10 -12.00
CA ASN A 134 22.22 0.08 -12.12
C ASN A 134 22.73 -1.37 -12.26
N ASP A 135 22.21 -2.26 -11.43
CA ASP A 135 22.60 -3.68 -11.43
C ASP A 135 22.17 -4.35 -12.75
N LEU A 136 20.98 -4.01 -13.27
CA LEU A 136 20.56 -4.47 -14.59
C LEU A 136 21.41 -3.89 -15.74
N GLN A 137 21.84 -2.63 -15.65
CA GLN A 137 22.72 -2.00 -16.64
C GLN A 137 24.08 -2.67 -16.70
N GLU A 138 24.62 -3.11 -15.55
CA GLU A 138 25.86 -3.87 -15.47
C GLU A 138 25.73 -5.23 -16.16
N ARG A 139 24.59 -5.92 -15.95
CA ARG A 139 24.32 -7.23 -16.55
C ARG A 139 23.91 -7.18 -18.03
N LEU A 140 23.42 -6.02 -18.50
CA LEU A 140 22.90 -5.83 -19.86
C LEU A 140 23.63 -4.66 -20.56
N PRO A 141 24.95 -4.76 -20.79
CA PRO A 141 25.75 -3.66 -21.32
C PRO A 141 25.42 -3.28 -22.77
N PHE A 142 24.74 -4.18 -23.51
CA PHE A 142 24.31 -3.91 -24.88
C PHE A 142 23.16 -2.89 -24.96
N ILE A 143 22.50 -2.57 -23.85
CA ILE A 143 21.42 -1.56 -23.80
C ILE A 143 22.04 -0.22 -23.35
N PRO A 144 22.07 0.80 -24.23
CA PRO A 144 22.58 2.12 -23.88
C PRO A 144 21.91 2.70 -22.63
N LYS A 145 22.71 3.32 -21.74
CA LYS A 145 22.24 3.94 -20.48
C LYS A 145 21.08 4.93 -20.68
N LYS A 146 21.04 5.63 -21.82
CA LYS A 146 19.98 6.58 -22.20
C LYS A 146 18.59 5.96 -22.33
N TYR A 147 18.49 4.65 -22.59
CA TYR A 147 17.21 3.97 -22.79
C TYR A 147 16.59 3.46 -21.49
N TRP A 148 17.25 3.66 -20.36
CA TRP A 148 16.75 3.27 -19.06
C TRP A 148 16.08 4.46 -18.36
N LYS A 149 14.80 4.31 -18.06
CA LYS A 149 14.02 5.32 -17.34
C LYS A 149 13.41 4.69 -16.09
N VAL A 150 13.65 5.32 -14.94
CA VAL A 150 12.98 4.95 -13.68
C VAL A 150 11.80 5.89 -13.46
N VAL A 151 10.63 5.33 -13.18
CA VAL A 151 9.44 6.08 -12.79
C VAL A 151 9.20 5.85 -11.31
N LEU A 152 9.69 6.77 -10.48
CA LEU A 152 9.65 6.67 -9.02
C LEU A 152 8.22 6.68 -8.46
N GLN A 153 7.29 7.39 -9.09
CA GLN A 153 5.89 7.46 -8.63
C GLN A 153 5.19 6.09 -8.58
N SER A 154 5.61 5.14 -9.41
CA SER A 154 5.01 3.80 -9.48
C SER A 154 6.04 2.69 -9.29
N ASN A 155 7.25 3.04 -8.82
CA ASN A 155 8.39 2.13 -8.66
C ASN A 155 8.51 1.13 -9.80
N LYS A 156 8.67 1.65 -11.02
CA LYS A 156 8.86 0.83 -12.22
C LYS A 156 10.04 1.32 -13.04
N ILE A 157 10.62 0.39 -13.80
CA ILE A 157 11.69 0.68 -14.75
C ILE A 157 11.13 0.46 -16.15
N ILE A 158 11.37 1.42 -17.03
CA ILE A 158 11.02 1.40 -18.43
C ILE A 158 12.32 1.37 -19.23
N ILE A 159 12.42 0.43 -20.16
CA ILE A 159 13.53 0.30 -21.09
C ILE A 159 12.98 0.54 -22.50
N GLU A 160 13.58 1.44 -23.26
CA GLU A 160 13.21 1.62 -24.67
C GLU A 160 13.66 0.39 -25.50
N GLY A 161 12.74 -0.16 -26.30
CA GLY A 161 12.95 -1.38 -27.08
C GLY A 161 12.39 -2.65 -26.42
N ASP A 162 12.37 -3.76 -27.18
CA ASP A 162 12.05 -5.09 -26.65
C ASP A 162 13.31 -5.74 -26.08
N ALA A 163 13.45 -5.66 -24.75
CA ALA A 163 14.49 -6.31 -23.98
C ALA A 163 13.91 -7.39 -23.05
N THR A 164 12.62 -7.74 -23.19
CA THR A 164 11.88 -8.58 -22.24
C THR A 164 12.55 -9.93 -22.00
N LYS A 165 13.02 -10.59 -23.05
CA LYS A 165 13.68 -11.91 -22.96
C LYS A 165 14.98 -11.84 -22.14
N HIS A 166 15.80 -10.80 -22.38
CA HIS A 166 17.07 -10.63 -21.69
C HIS A 166 16.88 -10.24 -20.23
N VAL A 167 15.95 -9.33 -19.96
CA VAL A 167 15.61 -8.93 -18.59
C VAL A 167 15.07 -10.12 -17.79
N LYS A 168 14.13 -10.90 -18.36
CA LYS A 168 13.61 -12.10 -17.69
C LYS A 168 14.71 -13.10 -17.36
N ARG A 169 15.67 -13.31 -18.27
CA ARG A 169 16.82 -14.20 -18.03
C ARG A 169 17.68 -13.72 -16.85
N VAL A 170 18.03 -12.44 -16.82
CA VAL A 170 18.86 -11.87 -15.73
C VAL A 170 18.13 -11.95 -14.40
N LEU A 171 16.85 -11.59 -14.37
CA LEU A 171 16.05 -11.63 -13.15
C LEU A 171 15.87 -13.06 -12.63
N ALA A 172 15.62 -14.04 -13.51
CA ALA A 172 15.44 -15.44 -13.10
C ALA A 172 16.73 -16.11 -12.58
N THR A 173 17.90 -15.57 -12.91
CA THR A 173 19.19 -16.14 -12.46
C THR A 173 19.62 -15.53 -11.12
N THR A 174 19.22 -14.30 -10.85
CA THR A 174 19.65 -13.52 -9.68
C THR A 174 18.67 -13.64 -8.50
N PHE A 175 17.39 -13.87 -8.78
CA PHE A 175 16.28 -13.87 -7.82
C PHE A 175 15.34 -15.05 -8.05
#